data_AF-A0A9E1JIQ5-F1
#
_entry.id   AF-A0A9E1JIQ5-F1
#
_cell.length_a   1.000
_cell.length_b   1.000
_cell.length_c   1.000
_cell.angle_alpha   90.00
_cell.angle_beta   90.00
_cell.angle_gamma   90.00
#
_symmetry.space_group_name_H-M   'P 1'
#
loop_
_entity.id
_entity.type
_entity.pdbx_description
1 polymer ?
#
loop_
_entity_poly.entity_id
_entity_poly.type
_entity_poly.pdbx_seq_one_letter_code
_entity_poly.pdbx_strand_id
1 'polypeptide(L)'
;MGKKDYYTTKLQAGLGLIDETKLLLNIWDTNLDTASLFQSALNSGQFPYVSARRLRNIVAECFAPRYLVNNAQPAKILKNHQNLFSSAELTQLLCLYTCRANSILADFIRQVYWDRYSSGYEILSNEDAKDFVVRAVQDEKTVKPWSETTIKRVSSYLTGCCVDFGLLEKMRKKERKLLSFRLESKISTILAYDLHFSGLGDNAVIEHKDWAIFGLEPQDVRSEFKQLSLKNYLMIQSAGDVTRLEWSFKSMEECLDVITQS
;
A
#
# COMPACT_ATOMS: atom_id res chain seq x y z
N MET A 1 -4.35 -26.34 -4.74
CA MET A 1 -3.42 -25.86 -3.69
C MET A 1 -2.99 -24.46 -4.08
N GLY A 2 -3.51 -23.43 -3.41
CA GLY A 2 -3.14 -22.04 -3.69
C GLY A 2 -1.63 -21.85 -3.46
N LYS A 3 -0.98 -21.03 -4.27
CA LYS A 3 0.45 -20.70 -4.12
C LYS A 3 0.64 -20.12 -2.71
N LYS A 4 1.45 -20.77 -1.86
CA LYS A 4 1.77 -20.25 -0.53
C LYS A 4 2.60 -18.98 -0.72
N ASP A 5 2.03 -17.82 -0.38
CA ASP A 5 2.71 -16.53 -0.48
C ASP A 5 3.69 -16.37 0.69
N TYR A 6 4.93 -16.81 0.49
CA TYR A 6 5.98 -16.67 1.48
C TYR A 6 6.44 -15.21 1.63
N TYR A 7 6.73 -14.81 2.86
CA TYR A 7 7.42 -13.57 3.15
C TYR A 7 8.83 -13.58 2.55
N THR A 8 9.24 -12.42 2.03
CA THR A 8 10.54 -12.22 1.40
C THR A 8 11.28 -11.07 2.05
N THR A 9 12.58 -10.99 1.80
CA THR A 9 13.43 -9.89 2.27
C THR A 9 13.34 -8.64 1.39
N LYS A 10 12.46 -8.61 0.37
CA LYS A 10 12.36 -7.50 -0.60
C LYS A 10 12.05 -6.16 0.04
N LEU A 11 11.33 -6.12 1.17
CA LEU A 11 11.09 -4.88 1.92
C LEU A 11 12.40 -4.19 2.33
N GLN A 12 13.50 -4.94 2.52
CA GLN A 12 14.81 -4.37 2.85
C GLN A 12 15.45 -3.57 1.70
N ALA A 13 14.92 -3.69 0.48
CA ALA A 13 15.35 -2.90 -0.66
C ALA A 13 14.93 -1.43 -0.54
N GLY A 14 13.92 -1.09 0.27
CA GLY A 14 13.52 0.29 0.47
C GLY A 14 12.23 0.43 1.29
N LEU A 15 12.16 1.51 2.07
CA LEU A 15 11.01 1.87 2.89
C LEU A 15 9.86 2.44 2.02
N GLY A 16 9.22 3.53 2.43
CA GLY A 16 8.15 4.19 1.69
C GLY A 16 8.63 4.84 0.40
N LEU A 17 9.81 5.47 0.41
CA LEU A 17 10.44 6.12 -0.77
C LEU A 17 9.48 7.09 -1.50
N ILE A 18 8.76 7.92 -0.74
CA ILE A 18 7.69 8.78 -1.28
C ILE A 18 8.25 9.77 -2.31
N ASP A 19 9.32 10.48 -1.98
CA ASP A 19 9.89 11.50 -2.85
C ASP A 19 10.57 10.87 -4.07
N GLU A 20 11.32 9.77 -3.90
CA GLU A 20 11.90 9.06 -5.02
C GLU A 20 10.83 8.48 -5.95
N THR A 21 9.70 8.01 -5.41
CA THR A 21 8.58 7.51 -6.20
C THR A 21 7.98 8.62 -7.05
N LYS A 22 7.75 9.82 -6.50
CA LYS A 22 7.25 10.97 -7.27
C LYS A 22 8.18 11.33 -8.43
N LEU A 23 9.49 11.39 -8.17
CA LEU A 23 10.48 11.68 -9.21
C LEU A 23 10.47 10.59 -10.30
N LEU A 24 10.43 9.31 -9.91
CA LEU A 24 10.35 8.20 -10.86
C LEU A 24 9.06 8.20 -11.68
N LEU A 25 7.91 8.56 -11.10
CA LEU A 25 6.64 8.71 -11.83
C LEU A 25 6.72 9.82 -12.89
N ASN A 26 7.41 10.92 -12.60
CA ASN A 26 7.61 12.00 -13.56
C ASN A 26 8.47 11.54 -14.75
N ILE A 27 9.48 10.72 -14.50
CA ILE A 27 10.41 10.20 -15.52
C ILE A 27 9.80 9.03 -16.31
N TRP A 28 9.04 8.16 -15.65
CA TRP A 28 8.51 6.93 -16.25
C TRP A 28 7.45 7.21 -17.32
N ASP A 29 7.46 6.45 -18.41
CA ASP A 29 6.38 6.40 -19.40
C ASP A 29 6.11 4.93 -19.75
N THR A 30 4.95 4.65 -20.34
CA THR A 30 4.48 3.31 -20.75
C THR A 30 5.46 2.55 -21.65
N ASN A 31 6.33 3.25 -22.38
CA ASN A 31 7.36 2.67 -23.23
C ASN A 31 8.65 2.27 -22.47
N LEU A 32 8.79 2.68 -21.21
CA LEU A 32 9.98 2.42 -20.41
C LEU A 32 9.83 1.15 -19.57
N ASP A 33 10.69 0.18 -19.84
CA ASP A 33 10.90 -0.96 -18.96
C ASP A 33 11.74 -0.57 -17.72
N THR A 34 11.96 -1.52 -16.81
CA THR A 34 12.68 -1.25 -15.55
C THR A 34 14.13 -0.80 -15.79
N ALA A 35 14.81 -1.36 -16.79
CA ALA A 35 16.20 -1.01 -17.09
C ALA A 35 16.30 0.39 -17.72
N SER A 36 15.41 0.70 -18.66
CA SER A 36 15.33 2.00 -19.33
C SER A 36 14.91 3.09 -18.36
N LEU A 37 13.96 2.84 -17.46
CA LEU A 37 13.61 3.77 -16.38
C LEU A 37 14.82 4.09 -15.49
N PHE A 38 15.62 3.08 -15.11
CA PHE A 38 16.84 3.31 -14.36
C PHE A 38 17.83 4.21 -15.11
N GLN A 39 18.05 3.97 -16.41
CA GLN A 39 18.95 4.80 -17.22
C GLN A 39 18.43 6.23 -17.34
N SER A 40 17.14 6.42 -17.63
CA SER A 40 16.51 7.74 -17.68
C SER A 40 16.60 8.47 -16.33
N ALA A 41 16.40 7.76 -15.21
CA ALA A 41 16.52 8.32 -13.87
C ALA A 41 17.96 8.69 -13.50
N LEU A 42 18.95 7.91 -13.94
CA LEU A 42 20.36 8.21 -13.74
C LEU A 42 20.78 9.45 -14.54
N ASN A 43 20.35 9.54 -15.81
CA ASN A 43 20.70 10.62 -16.72
C ASN A 43 19.97 11.94 -16.42
N SER A 44 18.85 11.90 -15.69
CA SER A 44 18.07 13.10 -15.34
C SER A 44 18.77 14.00 -14.32
N GLY A 45 19.71 13.47 -13.53
CA GLY A 45 20.37 14.19 -12.44
C GLY A 45 19.46 14.51 -11.23
N GLN A 46 18.23 13.98 -11.20
CA GLN A 46 17.23 14.30 -10.14
C GLN A 46 17.45 13.55 -8.81
N PHE A 47 18.45 12.67 -8.74
CA PHE A 47 18.76 11.86 -7.55
C PHE A 47 20.18 12.13 -7.01
N PRO A 48 20.54 13.40 -6.69
CA PRO A 48 21.93 13.78 -6.38
C PRO A 48 22.50 13.11 -5.13
N TYR A 49 21.65 12.67 -4.20
CA TYR A 49 22.04 12.01 -2.95
C TYR A 49 21.94 10.48 -2.98
N VAL A 50 21.65 9.90 -4.16
CA VAL A 50 21.46 8.46 -4.33
C VAL A 50 22.54 7.92 -5.26
N SER A 51 23.35 6.97 -4.80
CA SER A 51 24.35 6.34 -5.67
C SER A 51 23.66 5.57 -6.82
N ALA A 52 24.33 5.45 -7.97
CA ALA A 52 23.79 4.72 -9.13
C ALA A 52 23.35 3.28 -8.77
N ARG A 53 24.12 2.60 -7.91
CA ARG A 53 23.75 1.28 -7.40
C ARG A 53 22.46 1.32 -6.58
N ARG A 54 22.33 2.29 -5.67
CA ARG A 54 21.13 2.45 -4.85
C ARG A 54 19.90 2.78 -5.70
N LEU A 55 20.05 3.67 -6.69
CA LEU A 55 18.98 4.05 -7.62
C LEU A 55 18.50 2.84 -8.42
N ARG A 56 19.42 2.00 -8.90
CA ARG A 56 19.08 0.73 -9.57
C ARG A 56 18.21 -0.16 -8.68
N ASN A 57 18.58 -0.32 -7.41
CA ASN A 57 17.78 -1.11 -6.45
C ASN A 57 16.42 -0.47 -6.18
N ILE A 58 16.34 0.86 -6.04
CA ILE A 58 15.06 1.57 -5.88
C ILE A 58 14.15 1.28 -7.07
N VAL A 59 14.66 1.39 -8.30
CA VAL A 59 13.85 1.15 -9.51
C VAL A 59 13.43 -0.32 -9.60
N ALA A 60 14.37 -1.26 -9.50
CA ALA A 60 14.12 -2.68 -9.76
C ALA A 60 13.44 -3.43 -8.61
N GLU A 61 13.73 -3.08 -7.36
CA GLU A 61 13.28 -3.82 -6.18
C GLU A 61 12.17 -3.09 -5.40
N CYS A 62 11.94 -1.80 -5.65
CA CYS A 62 10.88 -1.03 -5.01
C CYS A 62 9.84 -0.52 -6.03
N PHE A 63 10.23 0.34 -6.96
CA PHE A 63 9.29 1.00 -7.86
C PHE A 63 8.59 0.02 -8.81
N ALA A 64 9.34 -0.78 -9.55
CA ALA A 64 8.80 -1.73 -10.51
C ALA A 64 7.81 -2.73 -9.89
N PRO A 65 8.15 -3.46 -8.81
CA PRO A 65 7.22 -4.43 -8.22
C PRO A 65 6.01 -3.79 -7.52
N ARG A 66 6.07 -2.50 -7.17
CA ARG A 66 4.94 -1.77 -6.58
C ARG A 66 4.00 -1.20 -7.63
N TYR A 67 4.55 -0.64 -8.72
CA TYR A 67 3.78 0.24 -9.61
C TYR A 67 3.72 -0.19 -11.08
N LEU A 68 4.65 -1.04 -11.55
CA LEU A 68 4.67 -1.55 -12.93
C LEU A 68 3.96 -2.90 -13.08
N VAL A 69 3.08 -3.22 -12.14
CA VAL A 69 2.23 -4.42 -12.14
C VAL A 69 0.92 -4.16 -12.88
N ASN A 70 0.19 -5.21 -13.28
CA ASN A 70 -1.13 -5.11 -13.90
C ASN A 70 -1.15 -4.10 -15.06
N ASN A 71 -0.23 -4.26 -16.03
CA ASN A 71 -0.04 -3.32 -17.15
C ASN A 71 0.26 -1.88 -16.72
N ALA A 72 1.03 -1.75 -15.63
CA ALA A 72 1.45 -0.51 -14.99
C ALA A 72 0.28 0.40 -14.57
N GLN A 73 -0.89 -0.18 -14.26
CA GLN A 73 -2.06 0.59 -13.84
C GLN A 73 -1.78 1.48 -12.62
N PRO A 74 -1.08 1.02 -11.55
CA PRO A 74 -0.80 1.90 -10.42
C PRO A 74 0.08 3.09 -10.81
N ALA A 75 1.11 2.86 -11.65
CA ALA A 75 1.97 3.94 -12.14
C ALA A 75 1.20 4.93 -13.02
N LYS A 76 0.26 4.47 -13.86
CA LYS A 76 -0.61 5.34 -14.68
C LYS A 76 -1.50 6.23 -13.81
N ILE A 77 -2.17 5.64 -12.81
CA ILE A 77 -3.02 6.41 -11.87
C ILE A 77 -2.19 7.49 -11.18
N LEU A 78 -1.08 7.08 -10.55
CA LEU A 78 -0.23 7.98 -9.78
C LEU A 78 0.40 9.06 -10.67
N LYS A 79 0.95 8.72 -11.84
CA LYS A 79 1.58 9.68 -12.75
C LYS A 79 0.60 10.77 -13.18
N ASN A 80 -0.62 10.39 -13.56
CA ASN A 80 -1.60 11.31 -14.13
C ASN A 80 -2.29 12.18 -13.06
N HIS A 81 -2.40 11.69 -11.82
CA HIS A 81 -3.24 12.32 -10.79
C HIS A 81 -2.51 12.69 -9.48
N GLN A 82 -1.21 12.41 -9.31
CA GLN A 82 -0.48 12.70 -8.06
C GLN A 82 -0.56 14.16 -7.61
N ASN A 83 -0.73 15.11 -8.53
CA ASN A 83 -0.86 16.54 -8.20
C ASN A 83 -2.28 16.95 -7.78
N LEU A 84 -3.27 16.06 -7.96
CA LEU A 84 -4.67 16.26 -7.59
C LEU A 84 -5.01 15.57 -6.25
N PHE A 85 -4.07 14.80 -5.70
CA PHE A 85 -4.19 14.20 -4.37
C PHE A 85 -3.53 15.09 -3.31
N SER A 86 -4.17 15.16 -2.15
CA SER A 86 -3.52 15.64 -0.94
C SER A 86 -2.34 14.74 -0.56
N SER A 87 -1.48 15.25 0.33
CA SER A 87 -0.36 14.47 0.86
C SER A 87 -0.81 13.17 1.55
N ALA A 88 -1.94 13.20 2.26
CA ALA A 88 -2.51 12.04 2.95
C ALA A 88 -3.00 10.98 1.94
N GLU A 89 -3.79 11.39 0.95
CA GLU A 89 -4.33 10.52 -0.10
C GLU A 89 -3.21 9.84 -0.90
N LEU A 90 -2.20 10.61 -1.33
CA LEU A 90 -1.05 10.05 -2.02
C LEU A 90 -0.30 9.05 -1.14
N THR A 91 -0.06 9.40 0.12
CA THR A 91 0.61 8.51 1.08
C THR A 91 -0.15 7.19 1.28
N GLN A 92 -1.48 7.24 1.33
CA GLN A 92 -2.33 6.04 1.43
C GLN A 92 -2.26 5.15 0.19
N LEU A 93 -2.26 5.72 -1.02
CA LEU A 93 -2.07 4.94 -2.25
C LEU A 93 -0.70 4.27 -2.28
N LEU A 94 0.37 5.01 -1.93
CA LEU A 94 1.71 4.44 -1.87
C LEU A 94 1.83 3.34 -0.81
N CYS A 95 1.15 3.50 0.34
CA CYS A 95 1.05 2.48 1.38
C CYS A 95 0.38 1.21 0.86
N LEU A 96 -0.79 1.35 0.22
CA LEU A 96 -1.56 0.25 -0.37
C LEU A 96 -0.71 -0.56 -1.37
N TYR A 97 -0.11 0.10 -2.35
CA TYR A 97 0.71 -0.58 -3.36
C TYR A 97 1.98 -1.20 -2.77
N THR A 98 2.58 -0.58 -1.75
CA THR A 98 3.72 -1.16 -1.03
C THR A 98 3.31 -2.42 -0.26
N CYS A 99 2.14 -2.42 0.38
CA CYS A 99 1.58 -3.59 1.07
C CYS A 99 1.25 -4.73 0.10
N ARG A 100 0.65 -4.43 -1.06
CA ARG A 100 0.39 -5.43 -2.12
C ARG A 100 1.66 -6.09 -2.63
N ALA A 101 2.74 -5.32 -2.77
CA ALA A 101 4.05 -5.86 -3.17
C ALA A 101 4.80 -6.58 -2.03
N ASN A 102 4.42 -6.37 -0.77
CA ASN A 102 5.12 -6.89 0.40
C ASN A 102 4.10 -7.42 1.44
N SER A 103 3.73 -8.69 1.32
CA SER A 103 2.76 -9.34 2.21
C SER A 103 3.10 -9.20 3.69
N ILE A 104 4.39 -9.30 4.06
CA ILE A 104 4.85 -9.12 5.44
C ILE A 104 4.53 -7.73 6.02
N LEU A 105 4.57 -6.67 5.21
CA LEU A 105 4.17 -5.33 5.64
C LEU A 105 2.66 -5.25 5.81
N ALA A 106 1.91 -5.79 4.84
CA ALA A 106 0.45 -5.82 4.90
C ALA A 106 -0.03 -6.58 6.14
N ASP A 107 0.56 -7.74 6.45
CA ASP A 107 0.24 -8.54 7.63
C ASP A 107 0.67 -7.86 8.93
N PHE A 108 1.84 -7.22 8.96
CA PHE A 108 2.28 -6.46 10.12
C PHE A 108 1.31 -5.32 10.47
N ILE A 109 0.86 -4.56 9.46
CA ILE A 109 -0.12 -3.48 9.68
C ILE A 109 -1.44 -4.07 10.21
N ARG A 110 -1.97 -5.11 9.55
CA ARG A 110 -3.23 -5.76 9.92
C ARG A 110 -3.22 -6.42 11.30
N GLN A 111 -2.12 -7.07 11.68
CA GLN A 111 -2.07 -7.94 12.86
C GLN A 111 -1.38 -7.30 14.07
N VAL A 112 -0.54 -6.29 13.88
CA VAL A 112 0.23 -5.68 14.97
C VAL A 112 -0.14 -4.22 15.17
N TYR A 113 -0.12 -3.41 14.11
CA TYR A 113 -0.47 -2.00 14.24
C TYR A 113 -1.94 -1.82 14.65
N TRP A 114 -2.87 -2.44 13.93
CA TRP A 114 -4.29 -2.30 14.23
C TRP A 114 -4.67 -2.94 15.57
N ASP A 115 -4.14 -4.11 15.91
CA ASP A 115 -4.33 -4.76 17.21
C ASP A 115 -3.90 -3.86 18.38
N ARG A 116 -2.72 -3.23 18.27
CA ARG A 116 -2.23 -2.26 19.27
C ARG A 116 -3.11 -1.01 19.32
N TYR A 117 -3.46 -0.47 18.15
CA TYR A 117 -4.26 0.75 18.05
C TYR A 117 -5.65 0.57 18.64
N SER A 118 -6.37 -0.50 18.28
CA SER A 118 -7.72 -0.80 18.77
C SER A 118 -7.74 -1.18 20.25
N SER A 119 -6.64 -1.77 20.75
CA SER A 119 -6.47 -2.08 22.18
C SER A 119 -6.09 -0.86 23.03
N GLY A 120 -6.00 0.34 22.43
CA GLY A 120 -5.74 1.59 23.15
C GLY A 120 -4.28 1.79 23.57
N TYR A 121 -3.33 1.04 23.01
CA TYR A 121 -1.92 1.32 23.22
C TYR A 121 -1.53 2.65 22.56
N GLU A 122 -0.67 3.42 23.22
CA GLU A 122 -0.17 4.68 22.65
C GLU A 122 1.06 4.47 21.77
N ILE A 123 1.79 3.36 21.94
CA ILE A 123 3.09 3.14 21.34
C ILE A 123 3.21 1.77 20.65
N LEU A 124 4.06 1.73 19.62
CA LEU A 124 4.55 0.52 18.98
C LEU A 124 6.08 0.54 18.98
N SER A 125 6.69 -0.55 19.42
CA SER A 125 8.15 -0.69 19.54
C SER A 125 8.76 -1.52 18.40
N ASN A 126 10.07 -1.38 18.21
CA ASN A 126 10.81 -2.28 17.33
C ASN A 126 10.84 -3.73 17.84
N GLU A 127 10.64 -3.97 19.14
CA GLU A 127 10.56 -5.33 19.67
C GLU A 127 9.24 -5.99 19.25
N ASP A 128 8.14 -5.25 19.21
CA ASP A 128 6.85 -5.77 18.69
C ASP A 128 6.98 -6.23 17.23
N ALA A 129 7.70 -5.45 16.41
CA ALA A 129 8.02 -5.82 15.03
C ALA A 129 9.02 -6.98 14.94
N LYS A 130 9.90 -7.15 15.91
CA LYS A 130 10.83 -8.27 15.99
C LYS A 130 10.11 -9.56 16.35
N ASP A 131 9.27 -9.52 17.37
CA ASP A 131 8.46 -10.67 17.79
C ASP A 131 7.54 -11.15 16.67
N PHE A 132 6.92 -10.23 15.93
CA PHE A 132 6.13 -10.57 14.75
C PHE A 132 6.96 -11.32 13.70
N VAL A 133 8.16 -10.84 13.37
CA VAL A 133 9.03 -11.48 12.37
C VAL A 133 9.56 -12.83 12.87
N VAL A 134 9.93 -12.94 14.15
CA VAL A 134 10.36 -14.20 14.76
C VAL A 134 9.25 -15.24 14.68
N ARG A 135 8.02 -14.88 15.08
CA ARG A 135 6.86 -15.77 14.98
C ARG A 135 6.58 -16.17 13.53
N ALA A 136 6.65 -15.24 12.59
CA ALA A 136 6.47 -15.56 11.17
C ALA A 136 7.49 -16.57 10.63
N VAL A 137 8.74 -16.52 11.10
CA VAL A 137 9.77 -17.51 10.74
C VAL A 137 9.47 -18.86 11.39
N GLN A 138 9.03 -18.88 12.65
CA GLN A 138 8.63 -20.10 13.37
C GLN A 138 7.39 -20.77 12.74
N ASP A 139 6.44 -19.97 12.25
CA ASP A 139 5.22 -20.41 11.56
C ASP A 139 5.46 -20.83 10.09
N GLU A 140 6.72 -20.94 9.66
CA GLU A 140 7.11 -21.30 8.29
C GLU A 140 6.48 -20.40 7.21
N LYS A 141 6.30 -19.11 7.52
CA LYS A 141 5.86 -18.09 6.54
C LYS A 141 7.00 -17.61 5.65
N THR A 142 8.24 -18.07 5.87
CA THR A 142 9.40 -17.80 5.01
C THR A 142 9.86 -19.08 4.31
N VAL A 143 10.46 -18.97 3.12
CA VAL A 143 11.00 -20.15 2.38
C VAL A 143 12.17 -20.79 3.13
N LYS A 144 13.01 -19.97 3.77
CA LYS A 144 14.13 -20.39 4.60
C LYS A 144 14.07 -19.64 5.93
N PRO A 145 14.57 -20.23 7.02
CA PRO A 145 14.81 -19.50 8.25
C PRO A 145 15.68 -18.27 7.99
N TRP A 146 15.34 -17.16 8.63
CA TRP A 146 16.12 -15.92 8.53
C TRP A 146 17.13 -15.82 9.68
N SER A 147 18.32 -15.29 9.39
CA SER A 147 19.32 -14.98 10.41
C SER A 147 18.81 -13.88 11.36
N GLU A 148 19.37 -13.79 12.57
CA GLU A 148 19.06 -12.70 13.52
C GLU A 148 19.26 -11.31 12.90
N THR A 149 20.30 -11.16 12.10
CA THR A 149 20.59 -9.91 11.37
C THR A 149 19.51 -9.57 10.36
N THR A 150 18.98 -10.57 9.65
CA THR A 150 17.88 -10.42 8.70
C THR A 150 16.60 -10.06 9.42
N ILE A 151 16.27 -10.75 10.51
CA ILE A 151 15.11 -10.47 11.36
C ILE A 151 15.16 -9.03 11.85
N LYS A 152 16.24 -8.63 12.50
CA LYS A 152 16.44 -7.26 13.01
C LYS A 152 16.25 -6.20 11.91
N ARG A 153 16.79 -6.46 10.72
CA ARG A 153 16.69 -5.54 9.59
C ARG A 153 15.26 -5.45 9.06
N VAL A 154 14.58 -6.57 8.83
CA VAL A 154 13.18 -6.56 8.37
C VAL A 154 12.29 -5.85 9.38
N SER A 155 12.42 -6.14 10.67
CA SER A 155 11.63 -5.49 11.73
C SER A 155 11.82 -3.98 11.76
N SER A 156 13.05 -3.50 11.60
CA SER A 156 13.34 -2.05 11.52
C SER A 156 12.72 -1.42 10.27
N TYR A 157 12.63 -2.17 9.17
CA TYR A 157 12.00 -1.69 7.93
C TYR A 157 10.47 -1.67 8.02
N LEU A 158 9.85 -2.61 8.75
CA LEU A 158 8.41 -2.60 9.01
C LEU A 158 8.00 -1.31 9.74
N THR A 159 8.66 -1.00 10.86
CA THR A 159 8.39 0.24 11.60
C THR A 159 8.76 1.48 10.80
N GLY A 160 9.85 1.44 10.03
CA GLY A 160 10.23 2.52 9.11
C GLY A 160 9.18 2.81 8.03
N CYS A 161 8.58 1.78 7.42
CA CYS A 161 7.48 1.96 6.48
C CYS A 161 6.25 2.57 7.15
N CYS A 162 5.88 2.11 8.35
CA CYS A 162 4.76 2.70 9.09
C CYS A 162 5.00 4.19 9.41
N VAL A 163 6.24 4.61 9.59
CA VAL A 163 6.60 6.02 9.76
C VAL A 163 6.45 6.81 8.48
N ASP A 164 7.00 6.28 7.38
CA ASP A 164 6.92 6.93 6.07
C ASP A 164 5.46 7.12 5.64
N PHE A 165 4.60 6.14 5.92
CA PHE A 165 3.19 6.17 5.57
C PHE A 165 2.28 6.85 6.61
N GLY A 166 2.84 7.39 7.69
CA GLY A 166 2.06 8.18 8.66
C GLY A 166 1.24 7.36 9.67
N LEU A 167 1.50 6.05 9.81
CA LEU A 167 0.94 5.21 10.86
C LEU A 167 1.65 5.43 12.21
N LEU A 168 2.94 5.81 12.19
CA LEU A 168 3.76 6.06 13.39
C LEU A 168 4.43 7.44 13.36
N GLU A 169 4.72 8.00 14.53
CA GLU A 169 5.42 9.28 14.62
C GLU A 169 6.81 9.25 13.96
N LYS A 170 7.21 10.37 13.35
CA LYS A 170 8.48 10.50 12.61
C LYS A 170 9.75 10.47 13.48
N MET A 171 9.62 10.50 14.80
CA MET A 171 10.76 10.53 15.72
C MET A 171 11.54 9.21 15.73
N ARG A 172 12.86 9.27 15.55
CA ARG A 172 13.76 8.11 15.70
C ARG A 172 13.85 7.70 17.17
N LYS A 173 12.95 6.80 17.58
CA LYS A 173 12.90 6.21 18.91
C LYS A 173 12.76 4.69 18.81
N LYS A 174 13.09 3.98 19.89
CA LYS A 174 12.83 2.54 20.03
C LYS A 174 11.32 2.24 20.10
N GLU A 175 10.56 3.21 20.60
CA GLU A 175 9.11 3.21 20.74
C GLU A 175 8.55 4.45 20.05
N ARG A 176 7.52 4.26 19.22
CA ARG A 176 6.91 5.34 18.45
C ARG A 176 5.45 5.43 18.79
N LYS A 177 4.95 6.66 18.94
CA LYS A 177 3.51 6.90 19.07
C LYS A 177 2.76 6.38 17.85
N LEU A 178 1.68 5.67 18.12
CA LEU A 178 0.68 5.28 17.14
C LEU A 178 -0.10 6.54 16.71
N LEU A 179 -0.24 6.74 15.40
CA LEU A 179 -1.01 7.84 14.84
C LEU A 179 -2.35 7.31 14.31
N SER A 180 -3.38 8.15 14.28
CA SER A 180 -4.65 7.81 13.62
C SER A 180 -4.44 7.71 12.10
N PHE A 181 -4.86 6.61 11.49
CA PHE A 181 -4.72 6.37 10.06
C PHE A 181 -6.09 6.07 9.42
N ARG A 182 -6.87 7.12 9.16
CA ARG A 182 -8.23 7.01 8.63
C ARG A 182 -8.23 7.02 7.11
N LEU A 183 -8.94 6.09 6.48
CA LEU A 183 -9.07 6.02 5.03
C LEU A 183 -9.72 7.29 4.47
N GLU A 184 -9.09 7.89 3.47
CA GLU A 184 -9.62 9.07 2.78
C GLU A 184 -10.68 8.65 1.75
N SER A 185 -11.73 9.48 1.59
CA SER A 185 -12.89 9.12 0.75
C SER A 185 -12.53 8.88 -0.72
N LYS A 186 -11.60 9.65 -1.29
CA LYS A 186 -11.11 9.41 -2.67
C LYS A 186 -10.39 8.07 -2.77
N ILE A 187 -9.59 7.72 -1.76
CA ILE A 187 -8.85 6.45 -1.74
C ILE A 187 -9.78 5.26 -1.53
N SER A 188 -10.82 5.40 -0.71
CA SER A 188 -11.91 4.42 -0.58
C SER A 188 -12.56 4.14 -1.94
N THR A 189 -12.85 5.20 -2.71
CA THR A 189 -13.44 5.06 -4.05
C THR A 189 -12.48 4.38 -5.02
N ILE A 190 -11.21 4.81 -5.07
CA ILE A 190 -10.19 4.20 -5.93
C ILE A 190 -10.02 2.72 -5.60
N LEU A 191 -9.92 2.35 -4.31
CA LEU A 191 -9.77 0.97 -3.90
C LEU A 191 -10.98 0.11 -4.29
N ALA A 192 -12.20 0.60 -4.10
CA ALA A 192 -13.42 -0.11 -4.49
C ALA A 192 -13.43 -0.42 -5.99
N TYR A 193 -13.17 0.59 -6.82
CA TYR A 193 -13.15 0.45 -8.27
C TYR A 193 -11.96 -0.35 -8.79
N ASP A 194 -10.80 -0.26 -8.15
CA ASP A 194 -9.62 -1.05 -8.51
C ASP A 194 -9.88 -2.54 -8.30
N LEU A 195 -10.52 -2.89 -7.17
CA LEU A 195 -10.94 -4.25 -6.89
C LEU A 195 -12.05 -4.73 -7.85
N HIS A 196 -13.04 -3.89 -8.13
CA HIS A 196 -14.08 -4.21 -9.11
C HIS A 196 -13.50 -4.49 -10.50
N PHE A 197 -12.67 -3.58 -11.03
CA PHE A 197 -12.06 -3.74 -12.35
C PHE A 197 -10.99 -4.83 -12.41
N SER A 198 -10.53 -5.35 -11.27
CA SER A 198 -9.72 -6.57 -11.21
C SER A 198 -10.54 -7.86 -11.45
N GLY A 199 -11.87 -7.74 -11.62
CA GLY A 199 -12.79 -8.84 -11.91
C GLY A 199 -13.39 -9.50 -10.68
N LEU A 200 -13.26 -8.88 -9.50
CA LEU A 200 -13.87 -9.38 -8.28
C LEU A 200 -15.38 -9.10 -8.27
N GLY A 201 -16.16 -10.09 -7.84
CA GLY A 201 -17.59 -9.90 -7.56
C GLY A 201 -17.81 -9.06 -6.30
N ASP A 202 -19.01 -8.50 -6.15
CA ASP A 202 -19.34 -7.50 -5.13
C ASP A 202 -18.97 -7.91 -3.68
N ASN A 203 -19.33 -9.12 -3.26
CA ASN A 203 -18.95 -9.62 -1.93
C ASN A 203 -17.43 -9.80 -1.78
N ALA A 204 -16.74 -10.25 -2.83
CA ALA A 204 -15.28 -10.39 -2.80
C ALA A 204 -14.58 -9.03 -2.75
N VAL A 205 -15.16 -7.98 -3.35
CA VAL A 205 -14.69 -6.60 -3.19
C VAL A 205 -14.82 -6.19 -1.73
N ILE A 206 -15.97 -6.43 -1.09
CA ILE A 206 -16.24 -6.01 0.29
C ILE A 206 -15.38 -6.76 1.30
N GLU A 207 -15.11 -8.04 1.07
CA GLU A 207 -14.30 -8.90 1.95
C GLU A 207 -12.79 -8.81 1.65
N HIS A 208 -12.38 -7.98 0.69
CA HIS A 208 -10.99 -7.95 0.27
C HIS A 208 -10.06 -7.47 1.39
N LYS A 209 -8.95 -8.19 1.60
CA LYS A 209 -7.99 -7.92 2.69
C LYS A 209 -7.32 -6.54 2.65
N ASP A 210 -7.38 -5.83 1.52
CA ASP A 210 -6.79 -4.50 1.39
C ASP A 210 -7.51 -3.46 2.24
N TRP A 211 -8.81 -3.63 2.52
CA TRP A 211 -9.55 -2.74 3.42
C TRP A 211 -8.97 -2.74 4.84
N ALA A 212 -8.53 -3.92 5.30
CA ALA A 212 -7.93 -4.08 6.62
C ALA A 212 -6.54 -3.40 6.75
N ILE A 213 -5.89 -2.99 5.64
CA ILE A 213 -4.70 -2.11 5.72
C ILE A 213 -5.09 -0.79 6.40
N PHE A 214 -6.31 -0.33 6.21
CA PHE A 214 -6.89 0.88 6.80
C PHE A 214 -7.75 0.61 8.04
N GLY A 215 -7.70 -0.62 8.58
CA GLY A 215 -8.43 -0.98 9.80
C GLY A 215 -9.92 -1.22 9.59
N LEU A 216 -10.35 -1.37 8.34
CA LEU A 216 -11.76 -1.60 8.00
C LEU A 216 -12.07 -3.10 7.91
N GLU A 217 -13.09 -3.51 8.65
CA GLU A 217 -13.73 -4.81 8.52
C GLU A 217 -14.85 -4.76 7.45
N PRO A 218 -15.38 -5.90 6.97
CA PRO A 218 -16.42 -5.92 5.93
C PRO A 218 -17.65 -5.04 6.25
N GLN A 219 -18.01 -4.94 7.53
CA GLN A 219 -19.10 -4.07 8.00
C GLN A 219 -18.77 -2.57 7.88
N ASP A 220 -17.52 -2.19 8.11
CA ASP A 220 -17.05 -0.82 7.91
C ASP A 220 -17.00 -0.50 6.42
N VAL A 221 -16.55 -1.44 5.58
CA VAL A 221 -16.55 -1.27 4.11
C VAL A 221 -17.96 -1.06 3.57
N ARG A 222 -18.96 -1.80 4.08
CA ARG A 222 -20.37 -1.56 3.73
C ARG A 222 -20.83 -0.16 4.14
N SER A 223 -20.34 0.34 5.27
CA SER A 223 -20.65 1.70 5.74
C SER A 223 -19.97 2.77 4.87
N GLU A 224 -18.72 2.55 4.46
CA GLU A 224 -18.02 3.36 3.46
C GLU A 224 -18.78 3.39 2.13
N PHE A 225 -19.28 2.24 1.65
CA PHE A 225 -20.02 2.17 0.39
C PHE A 225 -21.36 2.91 0.46
N LYS A 226 -22.01 2.96 1.63
CA LYS A 226 -23.16 3.84 1.84
C LYS A 226 -22.78 5.32 1.66
N GLN A 227 -21.61 5.75 2.16
CA GLN A 227 -21.12 7.11 1.95
C GLN A 227 -20.81 7.41 0.48
N LEU A 228 -20.22 6.44 -0.24
CA LEU A 228 -19.98 6.56 -1.69
C LEU A 228 -21.31 6.62 -2.46
N SER A 229 -22.34 5.93 -1.97
CA SER A 229 -23.66 5.97 -2.58
C SER A 229 -24.35 7.33 -2.47
N LEU A 230 -24.15 8.06 -1.38
CA LEU A 230 -24.61 9.45 -1.25
C LEU A 230 -23.99 10.40 -2.29
N LYS A 231 -22.81 10.05 -2.82
CA LYS A 231 -22.13 10.80 -3.90
C LYS A 231 -22.52 10.31 -5.30
N ASN A 232 -23.44 9.35 -5.41
CA ASN A 232 -23.79 8.65 -6.65
C ASN A 232 -22.61 7.91 -7.30
N TYR A 233 -21.57 7.58 -6.54
CA TYR A 233 -20.40 6.86 -7.06
C TYR A 233 -20.67 5.37 -7.21
N LEU A 234 -21.63 4.82 -6.46
CA LEU A 234 -22.15 3.47 -6.63
C LEU A 234 -23.55 3.38 -5.99
N MET A 235 -24.31 2.33 -6.24
CA MET A 235 -25.49 2.00 -5.44
C MET A 235 -25.25 0.68 -4.71
N ILE A 236 -25.64 0.64 -3.44
CA ILE A 236 -25.53 -0.53 -2.59
C ILE A 236 -26.92 -1.02 -2.21
N GLN A 237 -27.20 -2.30 -2.50
CA GLN A 237 -28.42 -2.98 -2.11
C GLN A 237 -28.05 -4.19 -1.26
N SER A 238 -28.58 -4.26 -0.04
CA SER A 238 -28.32 -5.39 0.88
C SER A 238 -29.61 -6.16 1.13
N ALA A 239 -29.57 -7.47 0.93
CA ALA A 239 -30.64 -8.42 1.23
C ALA A 239 -30.06 -9.61 1.98
N GLY A 240 -30.28 -9.65 3.31
CA GLY A 240 -29.60 -10.62 4.19
C GLY A 240 -28.08 -10.46 4.12
N ASP A 241 -27.37 -11.57 3.92
CA ASP A 241 -25.90 -11.59 3.78
C ASP A 241 -25.42 -11.25 2.37
N VAL A 242 -26.33 -11.12 1.41
CA VAL A 242 -25.98 -10.80 0.02
C VAL A 242 -26.02 -9.28 -0.18
N THR A 243 -24.93 -8.72 -0.67
CA THR A 243 -24.89 -7.33 -1.13
C THR A 243 -24.59 -7.27 -2.61
N ARG A 244 -25.39 -6.48 -3.30
CA ARG A 244 -25.22 -6.15 -4.71
C ARG A 244 -24.76 -4.71 -4.82
N LEU A 245 -23.78 -4.49 -5.68
CA LEU A 245 -23.24 -3.18 -6.00
C LEU A 245 -23.54 -2.86 -7.47
N GLU A 246 -24.08 -1.67 -7.70
CA GLU A 246 -24.21 -1.12 -9.05
C GLU A 246 -23.17 -0.01 -9.19
N TRP A 247 -22.24 -0.21 -10.11
CA TRP A 247 -21.07 0.65 -10.30
C TRP A 247 -21.40 1.75 -11.32
N SER A 248 -21.25 3.02 -10.90
CA SER A 248 -21.58 4.18 -11.73
C SER A 248 -20.57 4.42 -12.85
N PHE A 249 -19.28 4.15 -12.60
CA PHE A 249 -18.20 4.39 -13.57
C PHE A 249 -17.87 3.13 -14.36
N LYS A 250 -17.59 3.29 -15.65
CA LYS A 250 -17.25 2.18 -16.58
C LYS A 250 -15.76 1.93 -16.70
N SER A 251 -14.94 2.88 -16.26
CA SER A 251 -13.49 2.76 -16.23
C SER A 251 -12.88 3.45 -15.01
N MET A 252 -11.65 3.06 -14.67
CA MET A 252 -10.88 3.72 -13.62
C MET A 252 -10.55 5.17 -13.99
N GLU A 253 -10.39 5.47 -15.28
CA GLU A 253 -10.15 6.83 -15.78
C GLU A 253 -11.35 7.73 -15.51
N GLU A 254 -12.56 7.29 -15.87
CA GLU A 254 -13.80 8.01 -15.58
C GLU A 254 -13.99 8.25 -14.08
N CYS A 255 -13.70 7.22 -13.26
CA CYS A 255 -13.74 7.35 -11.80
C CYS A 255 -12.78 8.44 -11.30
N LEU A 256 -11.53 8.45 -11.79
CA LEU A 256 -10.51 9.41 -11.36
C LEU A 256 -10.85 10.84 -11.79
N ASP A 257 -11.36 11.03 -13.01
CA ASP A 257 -11.78 12.34 -13.52
C ASP A 257 -12.85 12.96 -12.62
N VAL A 258 -13.83 12.17 -12.17
CA VAL A 258 -14.91 12.65 -11.30
C VAL A 258 -14.42 12.96 -9.88
N ILE A 259 -13.70 12.04 -9.23
CA ILE A 259 -13.32 12.22 -7.83
C ILE A 259 -12.18 13.23 -7.63
N THR A 260 -11.40 13.54 -8.66
CA THR A 260 -10.33 14.55 -8.57
C THR A 260 -10.83 15.98 -8.80
N GLN A 261 -12.03 16.13 -9.40
CA GLN A 261 -12.71 17.44 -9.55
C GLN A 261 -13.55 17.84 -8.33
N SER A 262 -13.90 16.89 -7.46
CA SER A 262 -14.62 17.11 -6.19
C SER A 262 -13.70 17.48 -5.05
#